data_AF-A0A2T5KJ45-F1
#
_entry.id   AF-A0A2T5KJ45-F1
#
_cell.length_a   1.000
_cell.length_b   1.000
_cell.length_c   1.000
_cell.angle_alpha   90.00
_cell.angle_beta   90.00
_cell.angle_gamma   90.00
#
_symmetry.space_group_name_H-M   'P 1'
#
loop_
_entity.id
_entity.type
_entity.pdbx_description
1 polymer ?
#
loop_
_entity_poly.entity_id
_entity_poly.type
_entity_poly.pdbx_seq_one_letter_code
_entity_poly.pdbx_strand_id
1 'polypeptide(L)'
;MKYQFIGSLHDWSSVVGNYAREQHIPRTYKHKFVLIVNGLPEPARYGRSWQKGADGIASISGRYPELAHQLGHLLGATHRNAEVRFGGWWCETNMFAPSLLLRSNCYGYSTANMRSIDNYIRTGDGFAENSRWSEDR
;
A
#
# COMPACT_ATOMS: atom_id res chain seq x y z
N MET A 1 -7.40 14.20 16.29
CA MET A 1 -7.87 14.37 14.89
C MET A 1 -8.61 13.10 14.51
N LYS A 2 -9.93 13.15 14.29
CA LYS A 2 -10.71 11.94 13.96
C LYS A 2 -10.55 11.64 12.47
N TYR A 3 -9.52 10.88 12.11
CA TYR A 3 -9.43 10.28 10.78
C TYR A 3 -10.41 9.11 10.76
N GLN A 4 -11.41 9.19 9.87
CA GLN A 4 -12.37 8.16 9.40
C GLN A 4 -13.17 8.76 8.21
N PHE A 5 -12.51 9.45 7.27
CA PHE A 5 -13.20 10.20 6.22
C PHE A 5 -13.07 9.50 4.87
N ILE A 6 -14.19 9.25 4.20
CA ILE A 6 -14.18 8.73 2.83
C ILE A 6 -13.56 9.80 1.94
N GLY A 7 -12.37 9.53 1.39
CA GLY A 7 -11.61 10.51 0.61
C GLY A 7 -10.27 10.91 1.24
N SER A 8 -9.92 10.39 2.42
CA SER A 8 -8.62 10.72 3.05
C SER A 8 -7.42 10.48 2.14
N LEU A 9 -7.40 9.40 1.33
CA LEU A 9 -6.33 9.18 0.35
C LEU A 9 -6.31 10.24 -0.77
N HIS A 10 -7.48 10.73 -1.22
CA HIS A 10 -7.56 11.81 -2.20
C HIS A 10 -7.04 13.14 -1.64
N ASP A 11 -7.41 13.47 -0.41
CA ASP A 11 -6.95 14.68 0.27
C ASP A 11 -5.43 14.62 0.48
N TRP A 12 -4.92 13.47 0.94
CA TRP A 12 -3.49 13.23 1.07
C TRP A 12 -2.74 13.41 -0.26
N SER A 13 -3.24 12.81 -1.35
CA SER A 13 -2.66 13.00 -2.68
C SER A 13 -2.65 14.47 -3.11
N SER A 14 -3.66 15.26 -2.74
CA SER A 14 -3.69 16.69 -3.05
C SER A 14 -2.62 17.45 -2.26
N VAL A 15 -2.46 17.15 -0.97
CA VAL A 15 -1.42 17.73 -0.12
C VAL A 15 -0.02 17.41 -0.64
N VAL A 16 0.25 16.15 -0.94
CA VAL A 16 1.54 15.69 -1.49
C VAL A 16 1.79 16.31 -2.87
N GLY A 17 0.77 16.42 -3.72
CA GLY A 17 0.89 17.05 -5.02
C GLY A 17 1.34 18.51 -4.93
N ASN A 18 0.81 19.26 -3.95
CA ASN A 18 1.26 20.63 -3.68
C ASN A 18 2.70 20.64 -3.16
N TYR A 19 2.99 19.84 -2.14
CA TYR A 19 4.33 19.73 -1.56
C TYR A 19 5.39 19.38 -2.60
N ALA A 20 5.14 18.37 -3.45
CA ALA A 20 6.09 17.95 -4.49
C ALA A 20 6.35 19.08 -5.51
N ARG A 21 5.32 19.87 -5.86
CA ARG A 21 5.49 21.04 -6.76
C ARG A 21 6.34 22.13 -6.10
N GLU A 22 6.03 22.49 -4.86
CA GLU A 22 6.77 23.52 -4.11
C GLU A 22 8.24 23.14 -3.91
N GLN A 23 8.51 21.86 -3.62
CA GLN A 23 9.85 21.34 -3.39
C GLN A 23 10.56 20.88 -4.67
N HIS A 24 9.96 21.09 -5.85
CA HIS A 24 10.50 20.66 -7.14
C HIS A 24 10.87 19.15 -7.18
N ILE A 25 10.10 18.31 -6.48
CA ILE A 25 10.30 16.86 -6.45
C ILE A 25 9.63 16.24 -7.69
N PRO A 26 10.38 15.55 -8.57
CA PRO A 26 9.78 14.89 -9.73
C PRO A 26 8.78 13.81 -9.34
N ARG A 27 7.62 13.76 -10.01
CA ARG A 27 6.59 12.73 -9.78
C ARG A 27 6.79 11.54 -10.69
N THR A 28 7.79 10.71 -10.38
CA THR A 28 8.08 9.48 -11.12
C THR A 28 7.67 8.23 -10.35
N TYR A 29 7.68 7.08 -11.03
CA TYR A 29 7.40 5.77 -10.42
C TYR A 29 8.31 5.43 -9.22
N LYS A 30 9.43 6.13 -9.02
CA LYS A 30 10.36 5.94 -7.90
C LYS A 30 10.01 6.78 -6.66
N HIS A 31 9.19 7.82 -6.79
CA HIS A 31 8.87 8.73 -5.69
C HIS A 31 7.55 8.31 -5.04
N LYS A 32 7.63 7.87 -3.78
CA LYS A 32 6.49 7.35 -3.01
C LYS A 32 6.27 8.21 -1.77
N PHE A 33 5.01 8.49 -1.46
CA PHE A 33 4.59 9.30 -0.31
C PHE A 33 3.54 8.54 0.49
N VAL A 34 3.97 8.01 1.63
CA VAL A 34 3.09 7.24 2.52
C VAL A 34 2.86 8.04 3.80
N LEU A 35 1.61 8.41 4.06
CA LEU A 35 1.22 9.00 5.33
C LEU A 35 0.99 7.90 6.36
N ILE A 36 1.66 8.00 7.51
CA ILE A 36 1.50 7.08 8.63
C ILE A 36 0.59 7.74 9.66
N VAL A 37 -0.47 7.05 10.06
CA VAL A 37 -1.47 7.56 11.02
C VAL A 37 -1.68 6.61 12.20
N ASN A 38 -2.10 7.16 13.33
CA ASN A 38 -2.66 6.39 14.44
C ASN A 38 -4.19 6.53 14.39
N GLY A 39 -4.91 5.42 14.25
CA GLY A 39 -6.34 5.36 13.95
C GLY A 39 -6.65 5.00 12.49
N LEU A 40 -7.93 4.90 12.13
CA LEU A 40 -8.37 4.47 10.80
C LEU A 40 -8.32 5.65 9.80
N PRO A 41 -7.61 5.60 8.66
CA PRO A 41 -7.71 6.66 7.65
C PRO A 41 -9.12 6.81 7.08
N GLU A 42 -9.78 5.70 6.77
CA GLU A 42 -11.15 5.63 6.25
C GLU A 42 -12.00 4.70 7.13
N PRO A 43 -13.35 4.79 7.11
CA PRO A 43 -14.20 3.88 7.86
C PRO A 43 -13.87 2.42 7.56
N ALA A 44 -13.65 1.64 8.62
CA ALA A 44 -13.31 0.21 8.57
C ALA A 44 -12.01 -0.16 7.81
N ARG A 45 -11.12 0.78 7.50
CA ARG A 45 -9.85 0.52 6.80
C ARG A 45 -8.65 0.98 7.61
N TYR A 46 -7.62 0.14 7.65
CA TYR A 46 -6.33 0.49 8.24
C TYR A 46 -5.35 1.09 7.22
N GLY A 47 -5.62 1.00 5.94
CA GLY A 47 -4.77 1.60 4.92
C GLY A 47 -5.46 1.67 3.58
N ARG A 48 -4.88 2.48 2.69
CA ARG A 48 -5.27 2.56 1.30
C ARG A 48 -4.15 3.15 0.47
N SER A 49 -3.92 2.58 -0.71
CA SER A 49 -2.92 3.06 -1.66
C SER A 49 -3.45 3.11 -3.10
N TRP A 50 -2.89 4.02 -3.91
CA TRP A 50 -3.09 3.99 -5.36
C TRP A 50 -2.21 2.90 -5.98
N GLN A 51 -2.81 1.88 -6.58
CA GLN A 51 -2.09 0.76 -7.16
C GLN A 51 -1.14 1.24 -8.26
N LYS A 52 0.14 0.87 -8.15
CA LYS A 52 1.25 1.37 -8.99
C LYS A 52 1.40 2.90 -9.01
N GLY A 53 0.66 3.63 -8.17
CA GLY A 53 0.71 5.07 -8.01
C GLY A 53 1.80 5.52 -7.05
N ALA A 54 1.75 6.78 -6.62
CA ALA A 54 2.77 7.38 -5.76
C ALA A 54 2.35 7.54 -4.30
N ASP A 55 1.05 7.49 -3.99
CA ASP A 55 0.54 7.95 -2.70
C ASP A 55 -0.26 6.86 -1.98
N GLY A 56 -0.03 6.74 -0.67
CA GLY A 56 -0.74 5.82 0.20
C GLY A 56 -0.89 6.37 1.62
N ILE A 57 -1.81 5.78 2.38
CA ILE A 57 -1.97 6.02 3.81
C ILE A 57 -1.98 4.66 4.52
N ALA A 58 -1.24 4.52 5.61
CA ALA A 58 -1.23 3.31 6.43
C ALA A 58 -1.37 3.65 7.91
N SER A 59 -2.13 2.82 8.62
CA SER A 59 -2.37 2.94 10.06
C SER A 59 -1.49 1.97 10.82
N ILE A 60 -0.85 2.48 11.88
CA ILE A 60 -0.15 1.64 12.86
C ILE A 60 -1.10 0.98 13.87
N SER A 61 -2.39 1.31 13.84
CA SER A 61 -3.42 0.65 14.67
C SER A 61 -3.95 -0.63 14.04
N GLY A 62 -3.54 -0.93 12.79
CA GLY A 62 -3.96 -2.11 12.05
C GLY A 62 -3.08 -3.33 12.29
N ARG A 63 -3.10 -4.25 11.32
CA ARG A 63 -2.19 -5.40 11.34
C ARG A 63 -0.75 -4.91 11.19
N TYR A 64 0.20 -5.64 11.78
CA TYR A 64 1.61 -5.34 11.66
C TYR A 64 2.12 -5.14 10.20
N PRO A 65 1.74 -5.96 9.20
CA PRO A 65 2.16 -5.76 7.82
C PRO A 65 1.45 -4.61 7.09
N GLU A 66 0.56 -3.83 7.71
CA GLU A 66 -0.26 -2.82 7.02
C GLU A 66 0.61 -1.82 6.22
N LEU A 67 1.67 -1.29 6.81
CA LEU A 67 2.57 -0.38 6.10
C LEU A 67 3.22 -1.03 4.88
N ALA A 68 3.66 -2.29 5.02
CA ALA A 68 4.24 -3.06 3.92
C ALA A 68 3.19 -3.41 2.86
N HIS A 69 1.96 -3.68 3.25
CA HIS A 69 0.83 -3.94 2.36
C HIS A 69 0.59 -2.73 1.46
N GLN A 70 0.45 -1.55 2.07
CA GLN A 70 0.19 -0.31 1.36
C GLN A 70 1.36 0.09 0.46
N LEU A 71 2.60 -0.10 0.91
CA LEU A 71 3.79 0.11 0.07
C LEU A 71 3.85 -0.88 -1.10
N GLY A 72 3.45 -2.13 -0.87
CA GLY A 72 3.37 -3.18 -1.89
C GLY A 72 2.48 -2.76 -3.06
N HIS A 73 1.29 -2.21 -2.78
CA HIS A 73 0.39 -1.69 -3.80
C HIS A 73 1.04 -0.59 -4.66
N LEU A 74 1.77 0.34 -4.04
CA LEU A 74 2.49 1.41 -4.77
C LEU A 74 3.59 0.86 -5.70
N LEU A 75 4.10 -0.34 -5.40
CA LEU A 75 5.14 -1.04 -6.14
C LEU A 75 4.59 -2.16 -7.04
N GLY A 76 3.27 -2.25 -7.22
CA GLY A 76 2.65 -3.19 -8.15
C GLY A 76 2.40 -4.59 -7.59
N ALA A 77 2.55 -4.81 -6.29
CA ALA A 77 2.07 -6.01 -5.63
C ALA A 77 0.53 -6.03 -5.57
N THR A 78 -0.07 -7.21 -5.54
CA THR A 78 -1.53 -7.39 -5.58
C THR A 78 -2.01 -8.43 -4.57
N HIS A 79 -3.28 -8.34 -4.18
CA HIS A 79 -3.92 -9.35 -3.31
C HIS A 79 -4.01 -10.70 -4.02
N ARG A 80 -4.24 -10.71 -5.34
CA ARG A 80 -4.34 -11.94 -6.15
C ARG A 80 -3.11 -12.84 -6.03
N ASN A 81 -1.94 -12.23 -5.86
CA ASN A 81 -0.67 -12.93 -5.75
C ASN A 81 -0.28 -13.24 -4.29
N ALA A 82 -1.13 -12.90 -3.31
CA ALA A 82 -0.84 -13.21 -1.92
C ALA A 82 -0.86 -14.72 -1.66
N GLU A 83 0.04 -15.16 -0.79
CA GLU A 83 0.22 -16.55 -0.41
C GLU A 83 -0.03 -16.74 1.10
N VAL A 84 -0.44 -17.95 1.44
CA VAL A 84 -0.36 -18.52 2.79
C VAL A 84 0.75 -19.56 2.78
N ARG A 85 1.63 -19.54 3.77
CA ARG A 85 2.76 -20.47 3.88
C ARG A 85 2.64 -21.31 5.13
N PHE A 86 3.24 -22.50 5.10
CA PHE A 86 3.33 -23.40 6.24
C PHE A 86 4.78 -23.68 6.59
N GLY A 87 5.14 -23.45 7.84
CA GLY A 87 6.49 -23.70 8.39
C GLY A 87 6.41 -24.04 9.87
N GLY A 88 5.53 -24.98 10.23
CA GLY A 88 5.17 -25.30 11.62
C GLY A 88 3.91 -24.56 12.12
N TRP A 89 3.64 -23.38 11.58
CA TRP A 89 2.36 -22.67 11.69
C TRP A 89 1.99 -21.99 10.38
N TRP A 90 0.70 -21.74 10.16
CA TRP A 90 0.22 -21.03 8.97
C TRP A 90 0.47 -19.53 9.09
N CYS A 91 1.09 -18.93 8.08
CA CYS A 91 1.30 -17.49 8.01
C CYS A 91 0.78 -16.89 6.70
N GLU A 92 0.42 -15.62 6.72
CA GLU A 92 -0.04 -14.82 5.58
C GLU A 92 1.06 -13.86 5.09
N THR A 93 1.30 -13.82 3.78
CA THR A 93 2.20 -12.82 3.18
C THR A 93 1.62 -11.41 3.22
N ASN A 94 2.45 -10.39 3.03
CA ASN A 94 2.08 -8.98 3.28
C ASN A 94 0.85 -8.51 2.50
N MET A 95 0.59 -9.05 1.31
CA MET A 95 -0.56 -8.66 0.46
C MET A 95 -1.84 -9.43 0.77
N PHE A 96 -1.87 -10.30 1.78
CA PHE A 96 -3.03 -11.11 2.06
C PHE A 96 -4.15 -10.28 2.71
N ALA A 97 -5.26 -10.14 1.99
CA ALA A 97 -6.47 -9.47 2.45
C ALA A 97 -7.72 -10.19 1.87
N PRO A 98 -8.80 -10.42 2.66
CA PRO A 98 -8.89 -10.18 4.10
C PRO A 98 -8.06 -11.19 4.92
N SER A 99 -7.55 -10.75 6.07
CA SER A 99 -6.79 -11.60 6.99
C SER A 99 -7.67 -12.54 7.80
N LEU A 100 -7.12 -13.70 8.15
CA LEU A 100 -7.66 -14.55 9.21
C LEU A 100 -6.84 -14.41 10.49
N LEU A 101 -7.51 -14.04 11.60
CA LEU A 101 -6.90 -13.85 12.92
C LEU A 101 -6.13 -15.08 13.46
N LEU A 102 -6.42 -16.27 12.93
CA LEU A 102 -5.78 -17.53 13.33
C LEU A 102 -4.41 -17.75 12.66
N ARG A 103 -4.03 -16.95 11.65
CA ARG A 103 -2.77 -17.07 10.92
C ARG A 103 -1.79 -15.99 11.37
N SER A 104 -0.51 -16.35 11.46
CA SER A 104 0.54 -15.38 11.76
C SER A 104 0.89 -14.54 10.52
N ASN A 105 1.75 -13.53 10.68
CA ASN A 105 2.29 -12.77 9.54
C ASN A 105 3.59 -13.45 9.06
N CYS A 106 3.74 -13.67 7.75
CA CYS A 106 5.01 -14.17 7.19
C CYS A 106 6.08 -13.08 7.09
N TYR A 107 5.74 -11.81 7.30
CA TYR A 107 6.62 -10.64 7.18
C TYR A 107 7.36 -10.55 5.84
N GLY A 108 6.70 -10.95 4.76
CA GLY A 108 7.29 -10.92 3.43
C GLY A 108 6.25 -11.00 2.33
N TYR A 109 6.65 -10.62 1.12
CA TYR A 109 5.83 -10.78 -0.07
C TYR A 109 5.89 -12.23 -0.59
N SER A 110 4.84 -12.65 -1.28
CA SER A 110 4.82 -13.85 -2.13
C SER A 110 5.92 -13.80 -3.20
N THR A 111 6.38 -14.93 -3.72
CA THR A 111 7.36 -14.92 -4.83
C THR A 111 6.81 -14.21 -6.06
N ALA A 112 5.51 -14.36 -6.35
CA ALA A 112 4.84 -13.67 -7.44
C ALA A 112 4.87 -12.13 -7.27
N ASN A 113 4.48 -11.62 -6.09
CA ASN A 113 4.58 -10.18 -5.80
C ASN A 113 6.02 -9.65 -5.79
N MET A 114 7.01 -10.43 -5.34
CA MET A 114 8.42 -10.00 -5.45
C MET A 114 8.82 -9.76 -6.90
N ARG A 115 8.39 -10.61 -7.85
CA ARG A 115 8.62 -10.41 -9.28
C ARG A 115 7.88 -9.19 -9.82
N SER A 116 6.63 -8.97 -9.40
CA SER A 116 5.86 -7.79 -9.79
C SER A 116 6.53 -6.49 -9.31
N ILE A 117 7.02 -6.48 -8.07
CA ILE A 117 7.75 -5.35 -7.49
C ILE A 117 9.07 -5.11 -8.22
N ASP A 118 9.88 -6.15 -8.48
CA ASP A 118 11.14 -6.01 -9.22
C ASP A 118 10.90 -5.45 -10.63
N ASN A 119 9.89 -5.97 -11.34
CA ASN A 119 9.51 -5.45 -12.65
C ASN A 119 9.12 -3.97 -12.59
N TYR A 120 8.30 -3.58 -11.62
CA TYR A 120 7.88 -2.19 -11.43
C TYR A 120 9.07 -1.27 -11.13
N ILE A 121 9.98 -1.67 -10.24
CA ILE A 121 11.16 -0.87 -9.89
C ILE A 121 12.11 -0.68 -11.07
N ARG A 122 12.22 -1.69 -11.95
CA ARG A 122 13.05 -1.62 -13.15
C ARG A 122 12.45 -0.75 -14.24
N THR A 123 11.15 -0.90 -14.48
CA THR A 123 10.50 -0.39 -15.71
C THR A 123 9.56 0.78 -15.47
N GLY A 124 9.02 0.94 -14.27
CA GLY A 124 7.90 1.83 -13.99
C GLY A 124 6.59 1.39 -14.66
N ASP A 125 6.50 0.14 -15.13
CA ASP A 125 5.35 -0.34 -15.90
C ASP A 125 4.02 -0.11 -15.18
N GLY A 126 3.09 0.52 -15.88
CA GLY A 126 1.76 0.88 -15.38
C GLY A 126 1.73 2.03 -14.38
N PHE A 127 2.84 2.74 -14.14
CA PHE A 127 2.79 4.02 -13.44
C PHE A 127 2.11 5.07 -14.33
N ALA A 128 1.13 5.75 -13.76
CA ALA A 128 0.59 6.99 -14.30
C ALA A 128 0.44 7.97 -13.13
N GLU A 129 1.01 9.16 -13.29
CA GLU A 129 1.10 10.17 -12.23
C GLU A 129 -0.25 10.49 -11.58
N ASN A 130 -1.31 10.50 -12.38
CA ASN A 130 -2.67 10.82 -11.97
C ASN A 130 -3.58 9.60 -11.83
N SER A 131 -3.05 8.37 -11.89
CA SER A 131 -3.84 7.16 -11.64
C SER A 131 -4.29 7.12 -10.18
N ARG A 132 -5.60 7.06 -9.98
CA ARG A 132 -6.25 6.96 -8.65
C ARG A 132 -7.06 5.68 -8.52
N TRP A 133 -6.55 4.61 -9.12
CA TRP A 133 -7.13 3.28 -8.95
C TRP A 133 -6.50 2.60 -7.72
N SER A 134 -7.33 1.95 -6.90
CA SER A 134 -6.90 1.23 -5.70
C SER A 134 -7.49 -0.17 -5.74
N GLU A 135 -6.67 -1.18 -5.41
CA GLU A 135 -7.13 -2.57 -5.27
C GLU A 135 -7.84 -2.79 -3.92
N ASP A 136 -7.53 -1.96 -2.92
CA ASP A 136 -8.16 -1.96 -1.60
C ASP A 136 -9.62 -1.50 -1.69
N ARG A 137 -10.51 -2.47 -1.92
CA ARG A 137 -11.97 -2.30 -1.99
C ARG A 137 -12.67 -2.45 -0.67
#